data_AF-A0AAW6I2Q7-F1
#
_entry.id   AF-A0AAW6I2Q7-F1
#
_cell.length_a   1.000
_cell.length_b   1.000
_cell.length_c   1.000
_cell.angle_alpha   90.00
_cell.angle_beta   90.00
_cell.angle_gamma   90.00
#
_symmetry.space_group_name_H-M   'P 1'
#
loop_
_entity.id
_entity.type
_entity.pdbx_description
1 polymer ?
#
loop_
_entity_poly.entity_id
_entity_poly.type
_entity_poly.pdbx_seq_one_letter_code
_entity_poly.pdbx_strand_id
1 'polypeptide(L)'
;TVERNRERLMKKIHVLLGQIDDVIAQEKSSESNEEVEFTPAMLTEMAGELRHVLEQVPEPSTKEEKTELKKRRKQLKELEEHRDKLQEYDSHLDTLQERNSYSKTDKDA
;
A
#
# COMPACT_ATOMS: atom_id res chain seq x y z
N THR A 1 35.80 -13.77 -39.82
CA THR A 1 36.21 -14.86 -38.90
C THR A 1 35.15 -15.06 -37.83
N VAL A 2 35.00 -16.30 -37.36
CA VAL A 2 34.00 -16.71 -36.35
C VAL A 2 34.12 -15.89 -35.06
N GLU A 3 35.33 -15.48 -34.70
CA GLU A 3 35.62 -14.63 -33.54
C GLU A 3 34.88 -13.28 -33.57
N ARG A 4 34.82 -12.63 -34.74
CA ARG A 4 34.09 -11.38 -34.92
C ARG A 4 32.58 -11.56 -34.81
N ASN A 5 32.08 -12.75 -35.16
CA ASN A 5 30.66 -13.10 -34.98
C ASN A 5 30.35 -13.31 -33.49
N ARG A 6 31.23 -14.03 -32.76
CA ARG A 6 31.11 -14.22 -31.31
C ARG A 6 31.13 -12.90 -30.55
N GLU A 7 32.04 -11.99 -30.90
CA GLU A 7 32.11 -10.65 -30.28
C GLU A 7 30.81 -9.85 -30.50
N ARG A 8 30.26 -9.89 -31.72
CA ARG A 8 28.97 -9.25 -32.06
C ARG A 8 27.81 -9.84 -31.27
N LEU A 9 27.80 -11.16 -31.10
CA LEU A 9 26.78 -11.85 -30.31
C LEU A 9 26.86 -11.43 -28.83
N MET A 10 28.05 -11.39 -28.25
CA MET A 10 28.26 -10.96 -26.85
C MET A 10 27.82 -9.52 -26.60
N LYS A 11 28.07 -8.60 -27.55
CA LYS A 11 27.59 -7.21 -27.46
C LYS A 11 26.07 -7.14 -27.51
N LYS A 12 25.43 -7.94 -28.37
CA LYS A 12 23.97 -7.99 -28.47
C LYS A 12 23.33 -8.53 -27.19
N ILE A 13 23.94 -9.55 -26.58
CA ILE A 13 23.51 -10.10 -25.28
C ILE A 13 23.60 -9.03 -24.19
N HIS A 14 24.71 -8.27 -24.11
CA HIS A 14 24.84 -7.19 -23.12
C HIS A 14 23.75 -6.11 -23.27
N VAL A 15 23.45 -5.71 -24.50
CA VAL A 15 22.39 -4.73 -24.77
C VAL A 15 21.01 -5.29 -24.35
N LEU A 16 20.72 -6.55 -24.67
CA LEU A 16 19.47 -7.19 -24.26
C LEU A 16 19.33 -7.30 -22.74
N LEU A 17 20.41 -7.62 -22.02
CA LEU A 17 20.41 -7.65 -20.56
C LEU A 17 20.10 -6.27 -19.97
N GLY A 18 20.73 -5.20 -20.49
CA GLY A 18 20.43 -3.83 -20.05
C GLY A 18 18.97 -3.44 -20.29
N GLN A 19 18.40 -3.82 -21.44
CA GLN A 19 16.97 -3.58 -21.73
C GLN A 19 16.04 -4.33 -20.76
N ILE A 20 16.40 -5.55 -20.35
CA ILE A 20 15.63 -6.31 -19.35
C ILE A 20 15.72 -5.63 -17.98
N ASP A 21 16.91 -5.18 -17.57
CA ASP A 21 17.09 -4.47 -16.31
C ASP A 21 16.31 -3.14 -16.27
N ASP A 22 16.30 -2.39 -17.38
CA ASP A 22 15.52 -1.15 -17.52
C ASP A 22 14.01 -1.41 -17.42
N VAL A 23 13.52 -2.48 -18.07
CA VAL A 23 12.10 -2.89 -17.99
C VAL A 23 11.74 -3.32 -16.57
N ILE A 24 12.60 -4.11 -15.89
CA ILE A 24 12.37 -4.51 -14.50
C ILE A 24 12.39 -3.31 -13.55
N ALA A 25 13.30 -2.34 -13.77
CA ALA A 25 13.36 -1.12 -12.98
C ALA A 25 12.10 -0.26 -13.19
N GLN A 26 11.63 -0.15 -14.44
CA GLN A 26 10.39 0.54 -14.78
C GLN A 26 9.17 -0.15 -14.13
N GLU A 27 9.09 -1.48 -14.21
CA GLU A 27 8.01 -2.27 -13.62
C GLU A 27 8.00 -2.09 -12.10
N LYS A 28 9.14 -2.21 -11.41
CA LYS A 28 9.25 -1.94 -9.96
C LYS A 28 8.87 -0.52 -9.57
N SER A 29 9.16 0.48 -10.40
CA SER A 29 8.71 1.86 -10.17
C SER A 29 7.23 2.08 -10.46
N SER A 30 6.63 1.24 -11.30
CA SER A 30 5.20 1.28 -11.64
C SER A 30 4.37 0.47 -10.63
N GLU A 31 4.94 -0.60 -10.07
CA GLU A 31 4.35 -1.46 -9.04
C GLU A 31 4.31 -0.78 -7.66
N SER A 32 5.13 0.27 -7.44
CA SER A 32 4.89 1.20 -6.31
C SER A 32 3.65 2.08 -6.47
N ASN A 33 2.99 2.05 -7.64
CA ASN A 33 1.66 2.59 -7.89
C ASN A 33 0.61 1.48 -8.11
N GLU A 34 0.86 0.23 -7.72
CA GLU A 34 -0.27 -0.56 -7.26
C GLU A 34 -0.73 0.13 -5.98
N GLU A 35 -1.70 1.04 -6.12
CA GLU A 35 -2.52 1.52 -5.01
C GLU A 35 -3.08 0.26 -4.36
N VAL A 36 -2.36 -0.27 -3.37
CA VAL A 36 -2.92 -1.21 -2.42
C VAL A 36 -4.05 -0.41 -1.77
N GLU A 37 -5.27 -0.59 -2.29
CA GLU A 37 -6.46 0.02 -1.74
C GLU A 37 -6.65 -0.58 -0.36
N PHE A 38 -6.12 0.12 0.64
CA PHE A 38 -6.42 -0.19 2.02
C PHE A 38 -7.89 0.17 2.23
N THR A 39 -8.67 -0.81 2.69
CA THR A 39 -10.04 -0.56 3.14
C THR A 39 -10.04 -0.34 4.66
N PRO A 40 -11.02 0.41 5.21
CA PRO A 40 -11.14 0.57 6.66
C PRO A 40 -11.26 -0.77 7.40
N ALA A 41 -11.85 -1.78 6.75
CA ALA A 41 -11.97 -3.14 7.27
C ALA A 41 -10.61 -3.84 7.41
N MET A 42 -9.75 -3.77 6.39
CA MET A 42 -8.41 -4.35 6.44
C MET A 42 -7.54 -3.71 7.54
N LEU A 43 -7.62 -2.39 7.70
CA LEU A 43 -6.92 -1.69 8.80
C LEU A 43 -7.47 -2.13 10.17
N THR A 44 -8.78 -2.40 10.26
CA THR A 44 -9.41 -2.90 11.49
C THR A 44 -8.95 -4.32 11.83
N GLU A 45 -8.83 -5.21 10.85
CA GLU A 45 -8.31 -6.57 11.06
C GLU A 45 -6.85 -6.54 11.53
N MET A 46 -5.98 -5.80 10.84
CA MET A 46 -4.57 -5.66 11.22
C MET A 46 -4.39 -5.03 12.61
N ALA A 47 -5.19 -4.01 12.95
CA ALA A 47 -5.18 -3.42 14.29
C ALA A 47 -5.68 -4.41 15.35
N GLY A 48 -6.70 -5.22 15.02
CA GLY A 48 -7.21 -6.29 15.88
C GLY A 48 -6.16 -7.34 16.20
N GLU A 49 -5.46 -7.84 15.18
CA GLU A 49 -4.35 -8.78 15.33
C GLU A 49 -3.22 -8.19 16.17
N LEU A 50 -2.79 -6.96 15.87
CA LEU A 50 -1.72 -6.29 16.60
C LEU A 50 -2.09 -6.08 18.07
N ARG A 51 -3.35 -5.71 18.36
CA ARG A 51 -3.87 -5.58 19.72
C ARG A 51 -3.84 -6.92 20.45
N HIS A 52 -4.28 -7.98 19.80
CA HIS A 52 -4.28 -9.32 20.39
C HIS A 52 -2.86 -9.81 20.70
N VAL A 53 -1.91 -9.60 19.79
CA VAL A 53 -0.49 -9.89 20.05
C VAL A 53 0.02 -9.08 21.24
N LEU A 54 -0.32 -7.79 21.34
CA LEU A 54 0.08 -6.94 22.47
C LEU A 54 -0.54 -7.34 23.80
N GLU A 55 -1.72 -7.95 23.79
CA GLU A 55 -2.43 -8.43 24.98
C GLU A 55 -1.89 -9.77 25.46
N GLN A 56 -1.40 -10.61 24.54
CA GLN A 56 -0.71 -11.86 24.88
C GLN A 56 0.73 -11.65 25.39
N VAL A 57 1.34 -10.49 25.12
CA VAL A 57 2.69 -10.20 25.64
C VAL A 57 2.60 -10.01 27.17
N PRO A 58 3.33 -10.82 27.96
CA PRO A 58 3.36 -10.68 29.41
C PRO A 58 3.93 -9.32 29.83
N GLU A 59 3.70 -8.92 31.09
CA GLU A 59 4.22 -7.65 31.59
C GLU A 59 5.74 -7.55 31.34
N PRO A 60 6.20 -6.45 30.70
CA PRO A 60 7.60 -6.31 30.35
C PRO A 60 8.43 -6.21 31.62
N SER A 61 9.35 -7.15 31.81
CA SER A 61 10.22 -7.15 32.99
C SER A 61 11.44 -6.26 32.77
N THR A 62 11.85 -6.02 31.53
CA THR A 62 13.03 -5.21 31.20
C THR A 62 12.67 -3.83 30.64
N LYS A 63 13.62 -2.89 30.73
CA LYS A 63 13.44 -1.53 30.17
C LYS A 63 13.28 -1.55 28.66
N GLU A 64 13.98 -2.45 27.96
CA GLU A 64 13.91 -2.57 26.51
C GLU A 64 12.54 -3.08 26.06
N GLU A 65 12.03 -4.16 26.66
CA GLU A 65 10.67 -4.68 26.36
C GLU A 65 9.59 -3.62 26.63
N LYS A 66 9.75 -2.81 27.68
CA LYS A 66 8.82 -1.71 27.97
C LYS A 66 8.84 -0.63 26.88
N THR A 67 9.99 -0.37 26.28
CA THR A 67 10.09 0.59 25.16
C THR A 67 9.55 0.01 23.86
N GLU A 68 9.80 -1.28 23.59
CA GLU A 68 9.24 -2.01 22.45
C GLU A 68 7.71 -2.02 22.50
N LEU A 69 7.11 -2.38 23.65
CA LEU A 69 5.66 -2.36 23.83
C LEU A 69 5.08 -0.96 23.65
N LYS A 70 5.75 0.09 24.13
CA LYS A 70 5.32 1.47 23.90
C LYS A 70 5.36 1.85 22.42
N LYS A 71 6.39 1.44 21.68
CA LYS A 71 6.48 1.69 20.23
C LYS A 71 5.35 0.99 19.50
N ARG A 72 5.12 -0.30 19.78
CA ARG A 72 4.02 -1.06 19.15
C ARG A 72 2.63 -0.52 19.49
N ARG A 73 2.41 -0.06 20.73
CA ARG A 73 1.17 0.64 21.09
C ARG A 73 0.97 1.96 20.33
N LYS A 74 2.04 2.69 20.03
CA LYS A 74 1.94 3.89 19.17
C LYS A 74 1.57 3.53 17.75
N GLN A 75 2.18 2.48 17.19
CA GLN A 75 1.86 1.98 15.85
C GLN A 75 0.39 1.55 15.74
N LEU A 76 -0.14 0.90 16.78
CA LEU A 76 -1.57 0.57 16.86
C LEU A 76 -2.45 1.83 16.76
N LYS A 77 -2.13 2.87 17.53
CA LYS A 77 -2.89 4.12 17.54
C LYS A 77 -2.86 4.83 16.17
N GLU A 78 -1.70 4.80 15.52
CA GLU A 78 -1.51 5.40 14.20
C GLU A 78 -2.32 4.64 13.12
N LEU A 79 -2.38 3.31 13.20
CA LEU A 79 -3.24 2.49 12.34
C LEU A 79 -4.73 2.81 12.52
N GLU A 80 -5.18 3.00 13.77
CA GLU A 80 -6.56 3.39 14.08
C GLU A 80 -6.89 4.79 13.53
N GLU A 81 -5.99 5.76 13.68
CA GLU A 81 -6.15 7.12 13.12
C GLU A 81 -6.25 7.11 11.58
N HIS A 82 -5.44 6.29 10.91
CA HIS A 82 -5.51 6.11 9.45
C HIS A 82 -6.82 5.47 9.01
N ARG A 83 -7.32 4.48 9.76
CA ARG A 83 -8.63 3.87 9.52
C ARG A 83 -9.74 4.90 9.62
N ASP A 84 -9.75 5.72 10.66
CA ASP A 84 -10.80 6.70 10.90
C ASP A 84 -10.82 7.75 9.78
N LYS A 85 -9.64 8.22 9.39
CA LYS A 85 -9.50 9.18 8.30
C LYS A 85 -9.94 8.63 6.94
N LEU A 86 -9.67 7.35 6.68
CA LEU A 86 -10.13 6.69 5.45
C LEU A 86 -11.67 6.58 5.43
N GLN A 87 -12.29 6.23 6.55
CA GLN A 87 -13.74 6.19 6.69
C GLN A 87 -14.40 7.57 6.50
N GLU A 88 -13.74 8.65 6.94
CA GLU A 88 -14.19 10.02 6.68
C GLU A 88 -14.19 10.35 5.18
N TYR A 89 -13.16 9.95 4.44
CA TYR A 89 -13.08 10.15 2.99
C TYR A 89 -14.19 9.38 2.26
N ASP A 90 -14.43 8.13 2.62
CA ASP A 90 -15.52 7.31 2.06
C ASP A 90 -16.88 7.99 2.29
N SER A 91 -17.11 8.48 3.51
CA SER A 91 -18.34 9.19 3.87
C SER A 91 -18.49 10.50 3.08
N HIS A 92 -17.40 11.23 2.85
CA HIS A 92 -17.45 12.47 2.07
C HIS A 92 -17.80 12.21 0.60
N LEU A 93 -17.24 11.15 0.01
CA LEU A 93 -17.51 10.77 -1.38
C LEU A 93 -18.99 10.39 -1.58
N ASP A 94 -19.56 9.64 -0.64
CA ASP A 94 -20.98 9.24 -0.64
C ASP A 94 -21.91 10.48 -0.65
N THR A 95 -21.64 11.47 0.21
CA THR A 95 -22.43 12.72 0.25
C THR A 95 -22.31 13.56 -1.02
N LEU A 96 -21.19 13.49 -1.74
CA LEU A 96 -21.00 14.20 -3.01
C LEU A 96 -21.79 13.52 -4.15
N GLN A 97 -21.93 12.19 -4.12
CA GLN A 97 -22.78 11.46 -5.07
C GLN A 97 -24.27 11.76 -4.86
N GLU A 98 -24.74 11.86 -3.61
CA GLU A 98 -26.13 12.19 -3.33
C GLU A 98 -26.54 13.56 -3.87
N ARG A 99 -25.67 14.58 -3.75
CA ARG A 99 -25.92 15.93 -4.29
C ARG A 99 -25.99 15.98 -5.82
N ASN A 100 -25.44 14.98 -6.52
CA ASN A 100 -25.48 14.89 -7.99
C ASN A 100 -26.80 14.25 -8.50
N SER A 101 -27.58 13.58 -7.65
CA SER A 101 -28.79 12.86 -8.07
C SER A 101 -30.03 13.73 -8.34
N TYR A 102 -29.97 15.04 -8.05
CA TYR A 102 -31.09 15.98 -8.26
C TYR A 102 -30.97 16.75 -9.60
N SER A 103 -31.11 16.03 -10.72
CA SER A 103 -31.52 16.65 -11.99
C SER A 103 -32.21 15.65 -12.90
N LYS A 104 -33.46 15.34 -12.54
CA LYS A 104 -34.42 14.76 -13.48
C LYS A 104 -35.86 15.18 -13.17
N THR A 105 -36.09 16.48 -13.26
CA THR A 105 -37.41 17.03 -13.56
C THR A 105 -37.28 17.87 -14.83
N ASP A 106 -37.18 17.16 -15.94
CA ASP A 106 -37.74 17.65 -17.21
C ASP A 106 -38.75 16.59 -17.65
N LYS A 107 -39.98 16.78 -17.17
CA LYS A 107 -41.19 16.21 -17.76
C LYS A 107 -42.18 17.36 -17.91
N ASP A 108 -41.88 18.27 -18.83
CA ASP A 108 -42.92 19.03 -19.50
C ASP A 108 -42.79 18.74 -20.99
N ALA A 109 -43.71 17.89 -21.46
CA ALA A 109 -43.99 17.56 -22.85
C ALA A 109 -45.45 17.96 -23.12
#